data_AF-A0A9P5TJ13-F1
#
_entry.id   AF-A0A9P5TJ13-F1
#
_cell.length_a   1.000
_cell.length_b   1.000
_cell.length_c   1.000
_cell.angle_alpha   90.00
_cell.angle_beta   90.00
_cell.angle_gamma   90.00
#
_symmetry.space_group_name_H-M   'P 1'
#
loop_
_entity.id
_entity.type
_entity.pdbx_description
1 polymer ?
#
loop_
_entity_poly.entity_id
_entity_poly.type
_entity_poly.pdbx_seq_one_letter_code
_entity_poly.pdbx_strand_id
1 'polypeptide(L)'
;MHQGHNIPWDIISTNFRFVSSDTRYTPPFTGLISKERPSAPKEVEHFSKKFINAIRTFSETERRKYPTIFTPIMTGNIFSDTLRERYPRYLNTRNQRIEYWMLPHSLLGLGELADIIKVLLYENEMETLLMLAQHPTIRIAGLCHLHFGYHFGFSRVQESALDAYLFFNCADATGILENGKYSTVKVYYPLLRDLSSPGRYPAQTIPHIQFFEEHSTIIYTDTGSVASQLVHNDYEALHDYLKTLC
;
A
#
# COMPACT_ATOMS: atom_id res chain seq x y z
N MET A 1 -6.33 -3.25 16.94
CA MET A 1 -5.82 -2.03 16.26
C MET A 1 -4.30 -2.02 16.24
N HIS A 2 -3.70 -1.96 15.05
CA HIS A 2 -2.24 -1.90 14.90
C HIS A 2 -1.71 -0.52 15.34
N GLN A 3 -0.54 -0.48 15.99
CA GLN A 3 0.08 0.74 16.52
C GLN A 3 -0.81 1.57 17.47
N GLY A 4 -1.74 0.94 18.20
CA GLY A 4 -2.67 1.65 19.10
C GLY A 4 -2.03 2.46 20.24
N HIS A 5 -0.75 2.22 20.54
CA HIS A 5 0.03 3.03 21.48
C HIS A 5 0.65 4.29 20.84
N ASN A 6 0.78 4.34 19.51
CA ASN A 6 1.40 5.45 18.77
C ASN A 6 0.37 6.30 18.00
N ILE A 7 -0.74 5.71 17.58
CA ILE A 7 -1.81 6.35 16.81
C ILE A 7 -3.09 6.38 17.66
N PRO A 8 -3.70 7.57 17.91
CA PRO A 8 -4.87 7.71 18.76
C PRO A 8 -6.15 7.32 18.01
N TRP A 9 -6.31 6.03 17.73
CA TRP A 9 -7.47 5.50 17.00
C TRP A 9 -8.80 5.71 17.75
N ASP A 10 -8.76 5.92 19.07
CA ASP A 10 -9.91 6.32 19.89
C ASP A 10 -10.53 7.65 19.44
N ILE A 11 -9.75 8.54 18.84
CA ILE A 11 -10.29 9.78 18.23
C ILE A 11 -11.25 9.45 17.09
N ILE A 12 -10.96 8.40 16.30
CA ILE A 12 -11.83 7.96 15.20
C ILE A 12 -13.15 7.42 15.77
N SER A 13 -13.09 6.54 16.76
CA SER A 13 -14.30 5.98 17.38
C SER A 13 -15.12 7.04 18.14
N THR A 14 -14.45 8.05 18.68
CA THR A 14 -15.04 9.18 19.38
C THR A 14 -15.79 10.12 18.44
N ASN A 15 -15.25 10.38 17.25
CA ASN A 15 -15.78 11.37 16.31
C ASN A 15 -16.60 10.79 15.16
N PHE A 16 -16.50 9.49 14.88
CA PHE A 16 -17.24 8.86 13.79
C PHE A 16 -18.16 7.75 14.31
N ARG A 17 -19.26 7.52 13.61
CA ARG A 17 -20.16 6.39 13.86
C ARG A 17 -20.60 5.77 12.54
N PHE A 18 -20.86 4.48 12.57
CA PHE A 18 -21.47 3.79 11.45
C PHE A 18 -22.97 4.07 11.34
N VAL A 19 -23.44 4.27 10.11
CA VAL A 19 -24.86 4.35 9.77
C VAL A 19 -25.12 3.45 8.57
N SER A 20 -26.16 2.61 8.68
CA SER A 20 -26.57 1.64 7.66
C SER A 20 -27.56 2.18 6.63
N SER A 21 -28.16 3.35 6.86
CA SER A 21 -29.07 4.00 5.92
C SER A 21 -29.28 5.46 6.35
N ASP A 22 -28.40 6.34 5.89
CA ASP A 22 -28.53 7.77 6.12
C ASP A 22 -29.41 8.39 5.02
N THR A 23 -30.66 8.66 5.37
CA THR A 23 -31.69 9.20 4.47
C THR A 23 -31.48 10.67 4.10
N ARG A 24 -30.45 11.33 4.64
CA ARG A 24 -30.05 12.68 4.21
C ARG A 24 -29.43 12.70 2.81
N TYR A 25 -29.07 11.52 2.27
CA TYR A 25 -28.49 11.34 0.93
C TYR A 25 -29.43 10.51 0.04
N THR A 26 -29.36 10.75 -1.28
CA THR A 26 -30.08 9.96 -2.30
C THR A 26 -29.10 9.42 -3.33
N PRO A 27 -28.92 8.09 -3.46
CA PRO A 27 -29.49 7.05 -2.61
C PRO A 27 -28.99 7.13 -1.15
N PRO A 28 -29.71 6.52 -0.17
CA PRO A 28 -29.29 6.52 1.23
C PRO A 28 -27.85 6.04 1.41
N PHE A 29 -27.09 6.75 2.24
CA PHE A 29 -25.67 6.47 2.45
C PHE A 29 -25.45 5.41 3.53
N THR A 30 -24.55 4.45 3.26
CA THR A 30 -24.05 3.47 4.24
C THR A 30 -22.57 3.68 4.45
N GLY A 31 -22.17 4.00 5.69
CA GLY A 31 -20.76 4.24 6.01
C GLY A 31 -20.53 4.93 7.34
N LEU A 32 -19.30 5.43 7.52
CA LEU A 32 -18.92 6.23 8.66
C LEU A 32 -19.30 7.70 8.43
N ILE A 33 -20.04 8.27 9.37
CA ILE A 33 -20.38 9.68 9.38
C ILE A 33 -19.79 10.36 10.62
N SER A 34 -19.43 11.64 10.46
CA SER A 34 -18.99 12.46 11.58
C SER A 34 -20.13 12.64 12.57
N LYS A 35 -19.82 12.53 13.87
CA LYS A 35 -20.71 12.93 14.96
C LYS A 35 -20.68 14.46 15.04
N GLU A 36 -21.84 15.08 15.19
CA GLU A 36 -21.97 16.54 15.29
C GLU A 36 -21.46 17.04 16.65
N ARG A 37 -20.13 17.14 16.76
CA ARG A 37 -19.43 17.61 17.95
C ARG A 37 -18.64 18.89 17.64
N PRO A 38 -18.76 19.95 18.45
CA PRO A 38 -17.98 21.17 18.27
C PRO A 38 -16.46 20.95 18.32
N SER A 39 -15.99 19.93 19.05
CA SER A 39 -14.56 19.61 19.20
C SER A 39 -14.00 18.73 18.07
N ALA A 40 -14.85 18.10 17.25
CA ALA A 40 -14.43 17.11 16.25
C ALA A 40 -13.36 17.61 15.28
N PRO A 41 -13.44 18.85 14.73
CA PRO A 41 -12.41 19.33 13.81
C PRO A 41 -11.01 19.35 14.43
N LYS A 42 -10.88 19.81 15.68
CA LYS A 42 -9.59 19.89 16.39
C LYS A 42 -9.06 18.50 16.75
N GLU A 43 -9.95 17.59 17.15
CA GLU A 43 -9.59 16.21 17.48
C GLU A 43 -9.12 15.45 16.23
N VAL A 44 -9.83 15.57 15.10
CA VAL A 44 -9.44 14.96 13.82
C VAL A 44 -8.13 15.56 13.30
N GLU A 45 -7.92 16.87 13.44
CA GLU A 45 -6.63 17.50 13.11
C GLU A 45 -5.49 16.94 13.98
N HIS A 46 -5.74 16.73 15.28
CA HIS A 46 -4.77 16.12 16.18
C HIS A 46 -4.43 14.67 15.76
N PHE A 47 -5.44 13.88 15.40
CA PHE A 47 -5.24 12.53 14.85
C PHE A 47 -4.34 12.57 13.61
N SER A 48 -4.65 13.42 12.62
CA SER A 48 -3.85 13.55 11.39
C SER A 48 -2.41 13.93 11.69
N LYS A 49 -2.17 14.88 12.61
CA LYS A 49 -0.82 15.27 13.04
C LYS A 49 -0.06 14.11 13.68
N LYS A 50 -0.70 13.35 14.57
CA LYS A 50 -0.09 12.18 15.22
C LYS A 50 0.21 11.07 14.23
N PHE A 51 -0.72 10.78 13.32
CA PHE A 51 -0.54 9.79 12.26
C PHE A 51 0.62 10.14 11.33
N ILE A 52 0.68 11.39 10.84
CA ILE A 52 1.80 11.89 10.01
C ILE A 52 3.13 11.80 10.78
N ASN A 53 3.12 12.14 12.06
CA ASN A 53 4.33 12.06 12.89
C ASN A 53 4.79 10.61 13.09
N ALA A 54 3.86 9.66 13.26
CA ALA A 54 4.17 8.24 13.36
C ALA A 54 4.87 7.75 12.09
N ILE A 55 4.28 8.01 10.90
CA ILE A 55 4.90 7.67 9.62
C ILE A 55 6.31 8.27 9.51
N ARG A 56 6.46 9.58 9.78
CA ARG A 56 7.77 10.24 9.71
C ARG A 56 8.78 9.59 10.65
N THR A 57 8.38 9.28 11.88
CA THR A 57 9.26 8.65 12.88
C THR A 57 9.71 7.26 12.42
N PHE A 58 8.79 6.45 11.87
CA PHE A 58 9.12 5.16 11.29
C PHE A 58 10.06 5.29 10.09
N SER A 59 9.74 6.16 9.12
CA SER A 59 10.58 6.37 7.94
C SER A 59 11.99 6.84 8.31
N GLU A 60 12.13 7.75 9.27
CA GLU A 60 13.43 8.20 9.75
C GLU A 60 14.20 7.09 10.49
N THR A 61 13.51 6.31 11.32
CA THR A 61 14.11 5.21 12.06
C THR A 61 14.58 4.11 11.11
N GLU A 62 13.77 3.76 10.11
CA GLU A 62 14.12 2.82 9.06
C GLU A 62 15.31 3.32 8.25
N ARG A 63 15.28 4.60 7.82
CA ARG A 63 16.39 5.19 7.06
C ARG A 63 17.71 5.17 7.83
N ARG A 64 17.70 5.33 9.16
CA ARG A 64 18.90 5.29 10.02
C ARG A 64 19.59 3.91 10.06
N LYS A 65 18.90 2.83 9.68
CA LYS A 65 19.50 1.49 9.59
C LYS A 65 20.54 1.38 8.46
N TYR A 66 20.48 2.27 7.48
CA TYR A 66 21.30 2.21 6.27
C TYR A 66 22.32 3.34 6.19
N PRO A 67 23.47 3.17 5.51
CA PRO A 67 24.45 4.23 5.28
C PRO A 67 23.84 5.49 4.67
N THR A 68 24.37 6.68 5.00
CA THR A 68 23.94 7.94 4.37
C THR A 68 24.42 8.04 2.93
N ILE A 69 25.61 7.50 2.66
CA ILE A 69 26.28 7.51 1.36
C ILE A 69 26.50 6.07 0.92
N PHE A 70 26.19 5.78 -0.35
CA PHE A 70 26.45 4.49 -0.98
C PHE A 70 27.56 4.63 -2.03
N THR A 71 28.43 3.63 -2.09
CA THR A 71 29.37 3.53 -3.23
C THR A 71 28.63 2.92 -4.41
N PRO A 72 28.52 3.63 -5.55
CA PRO A 72 27.81 3.11 -6.70
C PRO A 72 28.53 1.89 -7.26
N ILE A 73 27.80 0.79 -7.45
CA ILE A 73 28.32 -0.33 -8.24
C ILE A 73 28.27 0.07 -9.71
N MET A 74 29.32 -0.24 -10.46
CA MET A 74 29.39 0.10 -11.89
C MET A 74 29.18 -1.12 -12.80
N THR A 75 29.27 -2.32 -12.24
CA THR A 75 29.04 -3.58 -12.94
C THR A 75 28.51 -4.62 -11.98
N GLY A 76 27.78 -5.61 -12.51
CA GLY A 76 27.32 -6.77 -11.75
C GLY A 76 25.83 -6.73 -11.42
N ASN A 77 25.44 -7.62 -10.52
CA ASN A 77 24.04 -7.89 -10.19
C ASN A 77 23.57 -7.00 -9.03
N ILE A 78 22.39 -6.39 -9.15
CA ILE A 78 21.76 -5.56 -8.11
C ILE A 78 20.80 -6.32 -7.21
N PHE A 79 20.45 -7.56 -7.55
CA PHE A 79 19.66 -8.47 -6.71
C PHE A 79 20.05 -9.93 -6.96
N SER A 80 19.68 -10.80 -6.01
CA SER A 80 20.05 -12.22 -6.01
C SER A 80 19.33 -13.04 -7.10
N ASP A 81 19.92 -14.16 -7.49
CA ASP A 81 19.25 -15.13 -8.39
C ASP A 81 18.00 -15.73 -7.73
N THR A 82 18.03 -15.96 -6.42
CA THR A 82 16.88 -16.42 -5.64
C THR A 82 15.70 -15.45 -5.75
N LEU A 83 15.95 -14.14 -5.63
CA LEU A 83 14.90 -13.14 -5.76
C LEU A 83 14.34 -13.10 -7.20
N ARG A 84 15.22 -13.21 -8.20
CA ARG A 84 14.84 -13.30 -9.61
C ARG A 84 13.92 -14.49 -9.88
N GLU A 85 14.25 -15.65 -9.33
CA GLU A 85 13.47 -16.89 -9.47
C GLU A 85 12.12 -16.83 -8.78
N ARG A 86 12.00 -16.08 -7.68
CA ARG A 86 10.73 -15.83 -6.99
C ARG A 86 9.78 -14.95 -7.81
N TYR A 87 10.31 -13.99 -8.57
CA TYR A 87 9.53 -13.01 -9.33
C TYR A 87 9.85 -13.00 -10.84
N PRO A 88 9.73 -14.13 -11.55
CA PRO A 88 10.20 -14.25 -12.94
C PRO A 88 9.40 -13.39 -13.93
N ARG A 89 8.20 -12.93 -13.53
CA ARG A 89 7.38 -12.00 -14.31
C ARG A 89 7.99 -10.58 -14.38
N TYR A 90 8.74 -10.19 -13.34
CA TYR A 90 9.23 -8.83 -13.16
C TYR A 90 10.76 -8.77 -13.26
N LEU A 91 11.43 -9.78 -12.71
CA LEU A 91 12.87 -9.84 -12.56
C LEU A 91 13.45 -10.87 -13.52
N ASN A 92 14.53 -10.50 -14.21
CA ASN A 92 15.21 -11.34 -15.19
C ASN A 92 16.71 -11.01 -15.24
N THR A 93 17.47 -11.80 -15.98
CA THR A 93 18.93 -11.65 -16.11
C THR A 93 19.34 -10.27 -16.65
N ARG A 94 18.50 -9.63 -17.46
CA ARG A 94 18.80 -8.31 -18.04
C ARG A 94 18.66 -7.21 -17.00
N ASN A 95 17.51 -7.14 -16.31
CA ASN A 95 17.27 -6.10 -15.31
C ASN A 95 17.95 -6.34 -13.95
N GLN A 96 18.55 -7.52 -13.76
CA GLN A 96 19.47 -7.80 -12.66
C GLN A 96 20.80 -7.05 -12.78
N ARG A 97 21.21 -6.68 -14.00
CA ARG A 97 22.48 -6.02 -14.28
C ARG A 97 22.38 -4.52 -14.02
N ILE A 98 23.30 -3.93 -13.25
CA ILE A 98 23.35 -2.47 -13.06
C ILE A 98 23.47 -1.72 -14.39
N GLU A 99 24.16 -2.32 -15.37
CA GLU A 99 24.36 -1.75 -16.69
C GLU A 99 23.03 -1.52 -17.44
N TYR A 100 22.01 -2.34 -17.17
CA TYR A 100 20.67 -2.14 -17.73
C TYR A 100 20.02 -0.86 -17.22
N TRP A 101 20.23 -0.51 -15.95
CA TRP A 101 19.66 0.68 -15.32
C TRP A 101 20.38 1.97 -15.72
N MET A 102 21.64 1.85 -16.15
CA MET A 102 22.43 2.97 -16.66
C MET A 102 22.00 3.40 -18.08
N LEU A 103 21.18 2.61 -18.76
CA LEU A 103 20.65 2.97 -20.08
C LEU A 103 19.64 4.12 -19.97
N PRO A 104 19.54 4.98 -21.00
CA PRO A 104 18.49 5.99 -21.07
C PRO A 104 17.11 5.37 -20.90
N HIS A 105 16.30 5.93 -19.99
CA HIS A 105 14.95 5.45 -19.73
C HIS A 105 14.03 5.48 -20.98
N SER A 106 14.32 6.30 -21.99
CA SER A 106 13.59 6.30 -23.26
C SER A 106 13.74 5.00 -24.07
N LEU A 107 14.79 4.22 -23.79
CA LEU A 107 15.02 2.91 -24.39
C LEU A 107 14.40 1.77 -23.56
N LEU A 108 13.79 2.11 -22.42
CA LEU A 108 13.27 1.18 -21.43
C LEU A 108 11.78 1.40 -21.23
N GLY A 109 11.06 0.34 -20.89
CA GLY A 109 9.67 0.45 -20.47
C GLY A 109 9.58 1.06 -19.07
N LEU A 110 9.08 2.31 -18.96
CA LEU A 110 9.05 3.03 -17.68
C LEU A 110 8.20 2.31 -16.62
N GLY A 111 7.09 1.70 -17.03
CA GLY A 111 6.22 0.97 -16.11
C GLY A 111 6.84 -0.35 -15.66
N GLU A 112 7.57 -1.04 -16.54
CA GLU A 112 8.34 -2.23 -16.20
C GLU A 112 9.48 -1.89 -15.23
N LEU A 113 10.17 -0.76 -15.43
CA LEU A 113 11.15 -0.27 -14.45
C LEU A 113 10.51 0.03 -13.10
N ALA A 114 9.34 0.67 -13.09
CA ALA A 114 8.61 0.91 -11.86
C ALA A 114 8.22 -0.41 -11.20
N ASP A 115 7.77 -1.42 -11.94
CA ASP A 115 7.40 -2.72 -11.37
C ASP A 115 8.57 -3.44 -10.70
N ILE A 116 9.77 -3.34 -11.28
CA ILE A 116 10.96 -3.90 -10.62
C ILE A 116 11.22 -3.19 -9.29
N ILE A 117 11.14 -1.84 -9.26
CA ILE A 117 11.31 -1.08 -8.01
C ILE A 117 10.25 -1.47 -6.97
N LYS A 118 9.00 -1.72 -7.38
CA LYS A 118 7.94 -2.18 -6.48
C LYS A 118 8.28 -3.55 -5.87
N VAL A 119 8.76 -4.50 -6.68
CA VAL A 119 9.21 -5.81 -6.17
C VAL A 119 10.35 -5.66 -5.16
N LEU A 120 11.35 -4.84 -5.46
CA LEU A 120 12.46 -4.57 -4.54
C LEU A 120 11.99 -3.91 -3.22
N LEU A 121 10.95 -3.07 -3.27
CA LEU A 121 10.34 -2.47 -2.08
C LEU A 121 9.67 -3.54 -1.20
N TYR A 122 8.90 -4.47 -1.79
CA TYR A 122 8.23 -5.53 -1.02
C TYR A 122 9.19 -6.49 -0.36
N GLU A 123 10.30 -6.78 -1.02
CA GLU A 123 11.33 -7.70 -0.53
C GLU A 123 12.36 -7.00 0.34
N ASN A 124 12.12 -5.72 0.67
CA ASN A 124 12.96 -4.91 1.54
C ASN A 124 14.43 -4.84 1.08
N GLU A 125 14.66 -4.78 -0.25
CA GLU A 125 15.96 -4.60 -0.90
C GLU A 125 16.44 -3.14 -0.82
N MET A 126 16.35 -2.56 0.39
CA MET A 126 16.53 -1.13 0.64
C MET A 126 17.96 -0.65 0.39
N GLU A 127 18.98 -1.47 0.64
CA GLU A 127 20.36 -1.13 0.29
C GLU A 127 20.52 -0.90 -1.22
N THR A 128 19.98 -1.82 -2.02
CA THR A 128 19.95 -1.71 -3.48
C THR A 128 19.19 -0.46 -3.92
N LEU A 129 17.98 -0.24 -3.38
CA LEU A 129 17.15 0.92 -3.74
C LEU A 129 17.82 2.25 -3.39
N LEU A 130 18.43 2.35 -2.21
CA LEU A 130 19.14 3.55 -1.77
C LEU A 130 20.42 3.77 -2.58
N MET A 131 21.15 2.71 -2.94
CA MET A 131 22.30 2.79 -3.84
C MET A 131 21.88 3.27 -5.23
N LEU A 132 20.82 2.71 -5.82
CA LEU A 132 20.28 3.15 -7.11
C LEU A 132 19.80 4.60 -7.07
N ALA A 133 19.21 5.05 -5.95
CA ALA A 133 18.79 6.44 -5.75
C ALA A 133 19.95 7.44 -5.76
N GLN A 134 21.14 7.01 -5.35
CA GLN A 134 22.35 7.83 -5.29
C GLN A 134 23.28 7.65 -6.50
N HIS A 135 22.97 6.71 -7.39
CA HIS A 135 23.83 6.38 -8.52
C HIS A 135 23.90 7.57 -9.51
N PRO A 136 25.11 7.98 -9.96
CA PRO A 136 25.28 9.22 -10.73
C PRO A 136 24.55 9.26 -12.08
N THR A 137 24.28 8.08 -12.66
CA THR A 137 23.64 7.96 -13.99
C THR A 137 22.22 7.42 -13.96
N ILE A 138 21.75 6.86 -12.84
CA ILE A 138 20.43 6.21 -12.75
C ILE A 138 19.46 7.19 -12.12
N ARG A 139 18.25 7.30 -12.68
CA ARG A 139 17.25 8.28 -12.23
C ARG A 139 15.97 7.59 -11.78
N ILE A 140 16.04 6.77 -10.74
CA ILE A 140 14.85 6.06 -10.24
C ILE A 140 13.79 7.01 -9.70
N ALA A 141 14.14 8.22 -9.22
CA ALA A 141 13.17 9.21 -8.76
C ALA A 141 12.10 9.57 -9.81
N GLY A 142 12.47 9.53 -11.10
CA GLY A 142 11.53 9.76 -12.21
C GLY A 142 10.46 8.67 -12.36
N LEU A 143 10.62 7.52 -11.70
CA LEU A 143 9.68 6.40 -11.71
C LEU A 143 8.64 6.49 -10.58
N CYS A 144 8.75 7.49 -9.69
CA CYS A 144 7.91 7.61 -8.49
C CYS A 144 6.44 7.88 -8.83
N HIS A 145 6.18 8.86 -9.70
CA HIS A 145 4.83 9.36 -10.01
C HIS A 145 4.50 9.26 -11.51
N LEU A 146 4.74 8.09 -12.10
CA LEU A 146 4.41 7.83 -13.50
C LEU A 146 2.90 7.76 -13.72
N HIS A 147 2.43 8.46 -14.75
CA HIS A 147 1.02 8.49 -15.11
C HIS A 147 0.83 8.56 -16.63
N PHE A 148 -0.16 7.82 -17.14
CA PHE A 148 -0.63 7.91 -18.53
C PHE A 148 -2.09 7.48 -18.60
N GLY A 149 -3.00 8.39 -18.21
CA GLY A 149 -4.43 8.08 -18.02
C GLY A 149 -4.74 7.26 -16.76
N TYR A 150 -3.74 6.62 -16.17
CA TYR A 150 -3.77 5.99 -14.84
C TYR A 150 -2.38 6.07 -14.21
N HIS A 151 -2.30 5.97 -12.88
CA HIS A 151 -1.07 6.03 -12.09
C HIS A 151 -0.43 4.65 -11.95
N PHE A 152 0.86 4.54 -12.23
CA PHE A 152 1.62 3.28 -12.18
C PHE A 152 3.06 3.43 -11.71
N GLY A 153 3.44 4.61 -11.20
CA GLY A 153 4.72 4.79 -10.54
C GLY A 153 4.84 3.95 -9.27
N PHE A 154 6.05 3.81 -8.73
CA PHE A 154 6.23 3.03 -7.50
C PHE A 154 5.59 3.68 -6.27
N SER A 155 5.18 4.96 -6.33
CA SER A 155 4.38 5.58 -5.27
C SER A 155 2.99 4.94 -5.11
N ARG A 156 2.55 4.10 -6.05
CA ARG A 156 1.29 3.35 -5.88
C ARG A 156 1.36 2.32 -4.75
N VAL A 157 2.56 1.85 -4.40
CA VAL A 157 2.79 0.92 -3.28
C VAL A 157 2.39 1.56 -1.97
N GLN A 158 2.87 2.77 -1.69
CA GLN A 158 2.51 3.49 -0.46
C GLN A 158 1.01 3.86 -0.42
N GLU A 159 0.40 4.21 -1.55
CA GLU A 159 -1.00 4.60 -1.61
C GLU A 159 -1.91 3.41 -1.29
N SER A 160 -1.69 2.27 -1.95
CA SER A 160 -2.46 1.04 -1.70
C SER A 160 -2.28 0.50 -0.28
N ALA A 161 -1.04 0.50 0.23
CA ALA A 161 -0.74 0.16 1.61
C ALA A 161 -1.47 1.09 2.60
N LEU A 162 -1.42 2.41 2.37
CA LEU A 162 -2.05 3.40 3.24
C LEU A 162 -3.58 3.30 3.23
N ASP A 163 -4.18 3.12 2.06
CA ASP A 163 -5.63 2.98 1.90
C ASP A 163 -6.15 1.75 2.65
N ALA A 164 -5.49 0.59 2.48
CA ALA A 164 -5.81 -0.62 3.21
C ALA A 164 -5.63 -0.42 4.73
N TYR A 165 -4.49 0.15 5.13
CA TYR A 165 -4.14 0.36 6.54
C TYR A 165 -5.14 1.25 7.26
N LEU A 166 -5.47 2.41 6.67
CA LEU A 166 -6.43 3.34 7.23
C LEU A 166 -7.84 2.74 7.29
N PHE A 167 -8.27 2.07 6.21
CA PHE A 167 -9.62 1.51 6.16
C PHE A 167 -9.83 0.47 7.26
N PHE A 168 -8.96 -0.54 7.36
CA PHE A 168 -9.15 -1.62 8.32
C PHE A 168 -8.95 -1.17 9.76
N ASN A 169 -7.99 -0.29 10.06
CA ASN A 169 -7.85 0.26 11.42
C ASN A 169 -9.01 1.19 11.78
N CYS A 170 -9.59 1.96 10.84
CA CYS A 170 -10.81 2.73 11.12
C CYS A 170 -12.03 1.83 11.33
N ALA A 171 -12.13 0.74 10.56
CA ALA A 171 -13.18 -0.26 10.74
C ALA A 171 -13.10 -0.93 12.12
N ASP A 172 -11.89 -1.26 12.56
CA ASP A 172 -11.59 -1.80 13.89
C ASP A 172 -11.94 -0.79 14.98
N ALA A 173 -11.42 0.45 14.87
CA ALA A 173 -11.67 1.52 15.83
C ALA A 173 -13.16 1.83 16.02
N THR A 174 -13.96 1.76 14.96
CA THR A 174 -15.40 2.03 15.01
C THR A 174 -16.25 0.79 15.32
N GLY A 175 -15.62 -0.36 15.57
CA GLY A 175 -16.30 -1.62 15.93
C GLY A 175 -17.11 -2.23 14.79
N ILE A 176 -16.89 -1.80 13.54
CA ILE A 176 -17.57 -2.37 12.37
C ILE A 176 -16.81 -3.53 11.75
N LEU A 177 -15.53 -3.72 12.13
CA LEU A 177 -14.72 -4.85 11.69
C LEU A 177 -15.24 -6.16 12.30
N GLU A 178 -15.39 -6.21 13.62
CA GLU A 178 -15.81 -7.41 14.38
C GLU A 178 -17.17 -7.99 13.95
N ASN A 179 -18.08 -7.15 13.46
CA ASN A 179 -19.43 -7.55 13.08
C ASN A 179 -19.67 -7.54 11.56
N GLY A 180 -18.60 -7.43 10.76
CA GLY A 180 -18.67 -7.49 9.30
C GLY A 180 -19.29 -6.28 8.61
N LYS A 181 -19.80 -5.27 9.33
CA LYS A 181 -20.48 -4.10 8.75
C LYS A 181 -19.59 -3.26 7.83
N TYR A 182 -18.27 -3.31 8.02
CA TYR A 182 -17.30 -2.66 7.12
C TYR A 182 -17.51 -3.04 5.64
N SER A 183 -17.97 -4.28 5.38
CA SER A 183 -18.21 -4.75 4.01
C SER A 183 -19.36 -4.07 3.29
N THR A 184 -20.29 -3.51 4.04
CA THR A 184 -21.45 -2.77 3.52
C THR A 184 -21.15 -1.30 3.26
N VAL A 185 -20.00 -0.80 3.75
CA VAL A 185 -19.58 0.57 3.53
C VAL A 185 -19.30 0.76 2.05
N LYS A 186 -19.84 1.82 1.46
CA LYS A 186 -19.75 2.09 0.01
C LYS A 186 -18.34 2.03 -0.57
N VAL A 187 -17.33 2.40 0.22
CA VAL A 187 -15.92 2.44 -0.22
C VAL A 187 -15.21 1.08 -0.15
N TYR A 188 -15.78 0.07 0.51
CA TYR A 188 -15.12 -1.23 0.68
C TYR A 188 -14.91 -1.97 -0.63
N TYR A 189 -15.95 -2.07 -1.46
CA TYR A 189 -15.83 -2.77 -2.74
C TYR A 189 -14.85 -2.08 -3.71
N PRO A 190 -14.91 -0.75 -3.91
CA PRO A 190 -13.87 -0.04 -4.64
C PRO A 190 -12.46 -0.26 -4.08
N LEU A 191 -12.29 -0.23 -2.76
CA LEU A 191 -11.00 -0.51 -2.12
C LEU A 191 -10.49 -1.90 -2.46
N LEU A 192 -11.31 -2.94 -2.26
CA LEU A 192 -10.92 -4.30 -2.63
C LEU A 192 -10.52 -4.39 -4.09
N ARG A 193 -11.35 -3.82 -4.98
CA ARG A 193 -11.11 -3.77 -6.43
C ARG A 193 -9.77 -3.10 -6.78
N ASP A 194 -9.39 -2.07 -6.04
CA ASP A 194 -8.14 -1.36 -6.31
C ASP A 194 -6.93 -2.08 -5.70
N LEU A 195 -7.12 -2.80 -4.58
CA LEU A 195 -6.08 -3.55 -3.88
C LEU A 195 -5.76 -4.89 -4.53
N SER A 196 -6.68 -5.53 -5.23
CA SER A 196 -6.40 -6.84 -5.83
C SER A 196 -6.38 -6.82 -7.36
N SER A 197 -6.61 -5.67 -8.01
CA SER A 197 -6.53 -5.53 -9.47
C SER A 197 -5.12 -5.13 -9.88
N PRO A 198 -4.37 -6.03 -10.54
CA PRO A 198 -3.01 -5.73 -10.98
C PRO A 198 -2.93 -4.59 -12.02
N GLY A 199 -4.01 -4.27 -12.73
CA GLY A 199 -3.96 -3.31 -13.84
C GLY A 199 -2.94 -3.72 -14.93
N ARG A 200 -2.37 -2.75 -15.64
CA ARG A 200 -1.36 -3.01 -16.70
C ARG A 200 0.04 -3.30 -16.13
N TYR A 201 0.37 -2.75 -14.96
CA TYR A 201 1.67 -2.87 -14.30
C TYR A 201 1.48 -3.55 -12.94
N PRO A 202 1.50 -4.90 -12.93
CA PRO A 202 0.88 -5.72 -11.89
C PRO A 202 1.62 -5.73 -10.56
N ALA A 203 2.83 -5.16 -10.49
CA ALA A 203 3.59 -5.24 -9.25
C ALA A 203 2.98 -4.37 -8.13
N GLN A 204 2.17 -3.35 -8.44
CA GLN A 204 1.68 -2.39 -7.43
C GLN A 204 0.85 -2.94 -6.27
N THR A 205 0.36 -4.17 -6.37
CA THR A 205 -0.55 -4.77 -5.41
C THR A 205 -0.15 -6.19 -4.99
N ILE A 206 1.11 -6.60 -5.21
CA ILE A 206 1.56 -7.98 -4.93
C ILE A 206 1.20 -8.46 -3.51
N PRO A 207 1.54 -7.75 -2.41
CA PRO A 207 1.25 -8.24 -1.06
C PRO A 207 -0.25 -8.32 -0.78
N HIS A 208 -1.02 -7.41 -1.36
CA HIS A 208 -2.47 -7.38 -1.23
C HIS A 208 -3.09 -8.60 -1.92
N ILE A 209 -2.70 -8.87 -3.17
CA ILE A 209 -3.18 -10.03 -3.93
C ILE A 209 -2.83 -11.32 -3.19
N GLN A 210 -1.58 -11.49 -2.75
CA GLN A 210 -1.15 -12.66 -1.99
C GLN A 210 -2.01 -12.88 -0.74
N PHE A 211 -2.21 -11.84 0.07
CA PHE A 211 -3.06 -11.92 1.25
C PHE A 211 -4.50 -12.34 0.90
N PHE A 212 -5.12 -11.70 -0.11
CA PHE A 212 -6.51 -11.99 -0.48
C PHE A 212 -6.69 -13.37 -1.15
N GLU A 213 -5.68 -13.85 -1.89
CA GLU A 213 -5.66 -15.19 -2.49
C GLU A 213 -5.56 -16.27 -1.41
N GLU A 214 -4.68 -16.09 -0.42
CA GLU A 214 -4.50 -17.02 0.71
C GLU A 214 -5.74 -17.09 1.60
N HIS A 215 -6.42 -15.96 1.82
CA HIS A 215 -7.57 -15.84 2.72
C HIS A 215 -8.91 -15.79 1.97
N SER A 216 -8.96 -16.43 0.79
CA SER A 216 -10.17 -16.75 0.01
C SER A 216 -11.15 -15.59 -0.24
N THR A 217 -10.62 -14.38 -0.49
CA THR A 217 -11.41 -13.21 -0.89
C THR A 217 -11.18 -12.92 -2.39
N ILE A 218 -11.60 -13.81 -3.29
CA ILE A 218 -11.38 -13.56 -4.74
C ILE A 218 -12.50 -12.69 -5.30
N ILE A 219 -12.15 -11.55 -5.91
CA ILE A 219 -12.99 -10.95 -6.96
C ILE A 219 -12.11 -10.27 -8.02
N TYR A 220 -12.14 -10.72 -9.30
CA TYR A 220 -12.04 -9.81 -10.47
C TYR A 220 -12.79 -10.25 -11.73
N THR A 221 -13.64 -9.35 -12.24
CA THR A 221 -13.61 -8.68 -13.57
C THR A 221 -15.03 -8.37 -14.09
N ASP A 222 -15.12 -7.49 -15.10
CA ASP A 222 -16.33 -6.95 -15.76
C ASP A 222 -17.33 -8.00 -16.33
N THR A 223 -17.13 -9.31 -16.12
CA THR A 223 -18.05 -10.39 -16.56
C THR A 223 -18.33 -11.50 -15.52
N GLY A 224 -17.96 -11.33 -14.23
CA GLY A 224 -18.22 -12.28 -13.11
C GLY A 224 -17.03 -13.19 -12.76
N SER A 225 -16.77 -13.66 -11.52
CA SER A 225 -17.63 -14.06 -10.38
C SER A 225 -17.02 -13.74 -8.99
N VAL A 226 -17.82 -13.97 -7.92
CA VAL A 226 -17.63 -13.60 -6.49
C VAL A 226 -17.27 -14.81 -5.63
N ALA A 227 -16.36 -14.65 -4.65
CA ALA A 227 -16.38 -15.44 -3.41
C ALA A 227 -16.16 -14.55 -2.17
N SER A 228 -17.18 -14.54 -1.30
CA SER A 228 -17.26 -13.72 -0.10
C SER A 228 -16.68 -14.49 1.10
N GLN A 229 -15.44 -14.18 1.46
CA GLN A 229 -15.07 -14.23 2.87
C GLN A 229 -14.74 -12.82 3.33
N LEU A 230 -15.29 -12.47 4.48
CA LEU A 230 -15.02 -11.21 5.10
C LEU A 230 -13.67 -11.36 5.79
N VAL A 231 -12.66 -10.59 5.39
CA VAL A 231 -11.29 -10.65 5.94
C VAL A 231 -11.19 -10.63 7.47
N HIS A 232 -12.20 -10.13 8.20
CA HIS A 232 -12.25 -10.19 9.66
C HIS A 232 -12.49 -11.59 10.25
N ASN A 233 -12.85 -12.60 9.44
CA ASN A 233 -13.02 -13.97 9.90
C ASN A 233 -11.69 -14.59 10.38
N ASP A 234 -10.57 -14.08 9.87
CA ASP A 234 -9.22 -14.38 10.37
C ASP A 234 -8.55 -13.08 10.82
N TYR A 235 -8.92 -12.63 12.02
CA TYR A 235 -8.42 -11.38 12.59
C TYR A 235 -6.89 -11.40 12.80
N GLU A 236 -6.32 -12.57 13.10
CA GLU A 236 -4.87 -12.72 13.28
C GLU A 236 -4.15 -12.51 11.95
N ALA A 237 -4.59 -13.18 10.88
CA ALA A 237 -4.03 -12.99 9.55
C ALA A 237 -4.19 -11.54 9.05
N LEU A 238 -5.36 -10.93 9.25
CA LEU A 238 -5.58 -9.53 8.89
C LEU A 238 -4.63 -8.60 9.68
N HIS A 239 -4.43 -8.86 10.96
CA HIS A 239 -3.52 -8.07 11.78
C HIS A 239 -2.06 -8.24 11.36
N ASP A 240 -1.63 -9.45 11.00
CA ASP A 240 -0.28 -9.69 10.49
C ASP A 240 -0.06 -9.06 9.11
N TYR A 241 -1.05 -9.12 8.22
CA TYR A 241 -1.05 -8.37 6.98
C TYR A 241 -0.92 -6.86 7.22
N LEU A 242 -1.64 -6.28 8.19
CA LEU A 242 -1.51 -4.85 8.50
C LEU A 242 -0.12 -4.47 9.02
N LYS A 243 0.62 -5.40 9.63
CA LYS A 243 2.02 -5.17 10.03
C LYS A 243 2.94 -5.12 8.81
N THR A 244 2.69 -5.90 7.76
CA THR A 244 3.55 -5.90 6.56
C THR A 244 3.41 -4.63 5.71
N LEU A 245 2.33 -3.87 5.91
CA LEU A 245 2.10 -2.59 5.24
C LEU A 245 2.82 -1.39 5.88
N CYS A 246 3.45 -1.58 7.05
CA CYS A 246 4.04 -0.51 7.86
C CYS A 246 5.58 -0.52 7.86
#